data_AF-A0A971YP51-F1
#
_entry.id   AF-A0A971YP51-F1
#
_cell.length_a   1.000
_cell.length_b   1.000
_cell.length_c   1.000
_cell.angle_alpha   90.00
_cell.angle_beta   90.00
_cell.angle_gamma   90.00
#
_symmetry.space_group_name_H-M   'P 1'
#
loop_
_entity.id
_entity.type
_entity.pdbx_description
1 polymer ?
#
loop_
_entity_poly.entity_id
_entity_poly.type
_entity_poly.pdbx_seq_one_letter_code
_entity_poly.pdbx_strand_id
1 'polypeptide(L)'
;RGYVWSRDQVRSLMQSLYRRYPIGSLLVWVTKSESAAARGANTLAPGVVKLLLDGQQRITSLYGIIRGKPPQFFDGNTQAFTGLYFHLQDEIFEFYMPSKMKGNPLWVNVTELMQTGVGKFIGRLYAIPELAAGMDTYIQRITAIEGIKDIDLHVEEVTGEDKTVDVVVDIFNRVNSGGTKLSTGDLALAKICAEWPEARRTMKDVLAKWEQAGFHFKLDWLLRNVNTILTGEALFDALKGVDANEFQAGLSKAQNAVNYLLNMISGRLGLDHDRVLGGRYAFPVMTRYLVLRGGKLRDARERDRLLYWYVHSFLWGRFAGSTESVLNQDLRVLEPIDGALDRLIEQLRLSRGSLVIRPEDFAGWSRGARFYPMLYLLTRVCGALDWSSGVPLSANMLGKLSALQMHHIFPRALLYDHGYQKAEVNAIANFCFLTQEANLAISNSNPEVYLGEVEARYPGALASQWVPQDPALWKLENYREFLAERRRLLAAAANHFLDELLSGAVTAPVAVDYSTSLPAAAASVPSVDQEIQALLEWVKSNGLPQPEVDFEVGSPTGEILTVVDLAWPAGVQEGYSQPVALVLQADQDQINALNQAGYRFFTKVEGLRAYLETLLDGRIEAQAV
;
A
#
# COMPACT_ATOMS: atom_id res chain seq x y z
N ARG A 1 -12.50 6.45 13.35
CA ARG A 1 -12.01 5.69 12.18
C ARG A 1 -12.93 5.83 10.97
N GLY A 2 -12.48 5.37 9.81
CA GLY A 2 -13.28 5.23 8.59
C GLY A 2 -14.17 3.98 8.63
N TYR A 3 -14.89 3.74 7.54
CA TYR A 3 -15.60 2.50 7.28
C TYR A 3 -14.61 1.46 6.77
N VAL A 4 -14.57 0.31 7.43
CA VAL A 4 -13.59 -0.76 7.20
C VAL A 4 -14.24 -2.11 6.95
N TRP A 5 -15.58 -2.18 6.96
CA TRP A 5 -16.27 -3.44 6.75
C TRP A 5 -16.16 -3.93 5.31
N SER A 6 -15.87 -5.21 5.15
CA SER A 6 -15.85 -5.89 3.87
C SER A 6 -17.28 -6.17 3.37
N ARG A 7 -17.42 -6.45 2.07
CA ARG A 7 -18.69 -6.90 1.48
C ARG A 7 -19.29 -8.08 2.24
N ASP A 8 -18.46 -9.02 2.65
CA ASP A 8 -18.97 -10.20 3.32
C ASP A 8 -19.51 -9.94 4.73
N GLN A 9 -18.89 -9.01 5.47
CA GLN A 9 -19.44 -8.56 6.75
C GLN A 9 -20.82 -7.91 6.56
N VAL A 10 -20.99 -7.12 5.49
CA VAL A 10 -22.28 -6.53 5.11
C VAL A 10 -23.30 -7.60 4.72
N ARG A 11 -22.90 -8.57 3.90
CA ARG A 11 -23.72 -9.73 3.50
C ARG A 11 -24.18 -10.52 4.73
N SER A 12 -23.25 -10.87 5.61
CA SER A 12 -23.53 -11.64 6.82
C SER A 12 -24.47 -10.88 7.77
N LEU A 13 -24.31 -9.56 7.90
CA LEU A 13 -25.24 -8.72 8.66
C LEU A 13 -26.66 -8.83 8.11
N MET A 14 -26.83 -8.70 6.79
CA MET A 14 -28.14 -8.78 6.15
C MET A 14 -28.76 -10.17 6.26
N GLN A 15 -27.94 -11.22 6.14
CA GLN A 15 -28.38 -12.60 6.36
C GLN A 15 -28.90 -12.81 7.78
N SER A 16 -28.17 -12.32 8.80
CA SER A 16 -28.60 -12.41 10.20
C SER A 16 -29.90 -11.64 10.46
N LEU A 17 -30.04 -10.42 9.92
CA LEU A 17 -31.26 -9.63 10.05
C LEU A 17 -32.47 -10.30 9.42
N TYR A 18 -32.30 -10.83 8.20
CA TYR A 18 -33.35 -11.58 7.51
C TYR A 18 -33.79 -12.83 8.30
N ARG A 19 -32.83 -13.56 8.89
CA ARG A 19 -33.10 -14.73 9.75
C ARG A 19 -33.55 -14.38 11.17
N ARG A 20 -33.67 -13.09 11.51
CA ARG A 20 -33.97 -12.59 12.86
C ARG A 20 -32.97 -13.06 13.93
N TYR A 21 -31.72 -13.29 13.52
CA TYR A 21 -30.64 -13.60 14.44
C TYR A 21 -30.15 -12.34 15.15
N PRO A 22 -29.72 -12.44 16.43
CA PRO A 22 -29.13 -11.31 17.13
C PRO A 22 -27.89 -10.79 16.40
N ILE A 23 -27.83 -9.47 16.17
CA ILE A 23 -26.67 -8.81 15.54
C ILE A 23 -25.84 -7.99 16.53
N GLY A 24 -26.05 -8.22 17.83
CA GLY A 24 -25.51 -7.42 18.93
C GLY A 24 -26.31 -6.14 19.20
N SER A 25 -26.04 -5.48 20.33
CA SER A 25 -26.64 -4.19 20.68
C SER A 25 -25.90 -3.01 20.03
N LEU A 26 -26.52 -1.84 19.99
CA LEU A 26 -25.83 -0.58 19.76
C LEU A 26 -25.43 0.02 21.09
N LEU A 27 -24.31 0.74 21.13
CA LEU A 27 -23.93 1.52 22.30
C LEU A 27 -23.96 3.00 21.91
N VAL A 28 -24.70 3.81 22.66
CA VAL A 28 -24.79 5.26 22.42
C VAL A 28 -24.40 6.05 23.66
N TRP A 29 -23.73 7.17 23.46
CA TRP A 29 -23.43 8.14 24.51
C TRP A 29 -24.43 9.27 24.48
N VAL A 30 -25.11 9.47 25.59
CA VAL A 30 -26.11 10.52 25.77
C VAL A 30 -25.44 11.72 26.42
N THR A 31 -25.33 12.82 25.69
CA THR A 31 -24.60 14.02 26.13
C THR A 31 -25.29 15.31 25.70
N LYS A 32 -24.89 16.46 26.26
CA LYS A 32 -25.42 17.77 25.85
C LYS A 32 -24.89 18.13 24.45
N SER A 33 -25.72 18.78 23.64
CA SER A 33 -25.35 19.20 22.28
C SER A 33 -24.14 20.13 22.24
N GLU A 34 -23.92 20.92 23.30
CA GLU A 34 -22.80 21.85 23.47
C GLU A 34 -21.44 21.13 23.59
N SER A 35 -21.45 19.90 24.11
CA SER A 35 -20.28 19.04 24.28
C SER A 35 -20.08 18.04 23.14
N ALA A 36 -20.86 18.15 22.06
CA ALA A 36 -20.88 17.17 20.97
C ALA A 36 -20.60 17.83 19.61
N ALA A 37 -19.64 17.27 18.87
CA ALA A 37 -19.46 17.56 17.45
C ALA A 37 -20.19 16.50 16.62
N ALA A 38 -21.16 16.91 15.79
CA ALA A 38 -21.83 16.01 14.86
C ALA A 38 -21.15 16.00 13.48
N ARG A 39 -21.18 14.85 12.82
CA ARG A 39 -20.77 14.70 11.41
C ARG A 39 -22.02 14.64 10.53
N GLY A 40 -22.17 15.57 9.59
CA GLY A 40 -23.28 15.61 8.62
C GLY A 40 -23.84 17.02 8.36
N ALA A 41 -24.83 17.13 7.47
CA ALA A 41 -25.43 18.41 7.06
C ALA A 41 -26.35 19.06 8.10
N ASN A 42 -26.78 18.32 9.13
CA ASN A 42 -27.73 18.81 10.11
C ASN A 42 -27.02 19.32 11.37
N THR A 43 -27.40 20.52 11.82
CA THR A 43 -27.03 21.05 13.13
C THR A 43 -27.64 20.18 14.23
N LEU A 44 -26.89 19.91 15.30
CA LEU A 44 -27.42 19.18 16.45
C LEU A 44 -28.60 19.95 17.04
N ALA A 45 -29.70 19.26 17.30
CA ALA A 45 -30.81 19.85 18.02
C ALA A 45 -30.33 20.28 19.41
N PRO A 46 -30.70 21.49 19.89
CA PRO A 46 -30.35 21.94 21.23
C PRO A 46 -30.93 21.00 22.28
N GLY A 47 -30.14 20.69 23.32
CA GLY A 47 -30.53 19.79 24.41
C GLY A 47 -29.63 18.56 24.50
N VAL A 48 -30.23 17.37 24.48
CA VAL A 48 -29.53 16.09 24.65
C VAL A 48 -29.44 15.37 23.31
N VAL A 49 -28.23 14.94 22.95
CA VAL A 49 -27.93 14.20 21.73
C VAL A 49 -27.41 12.80 22.06
N LYS A 50 -27.68 11.83 21.17
CA LYS A 50 -27.18 10.46 21.26
C LYS A 50 -26.09 10.24 20.22
N LEU A 51 -24.87 10.00 20.67
CA LEU A 51 -23.71 9.74 19.82
C LEU A 51 -23.45 8.24 19.74
N LEU A 52 -23.37 7.69 18.53
CA LEU A 52 -23.11 6.27 18.33
C LEU A 52 -21.66 5.93 18.71
N LEU A 53 -21.48 5.14 19.76
CA LEU A 53 -20.18 4.62 20.20
C LEU A 53 -19.86 3.31 19.50
N ASP A 54 -20.74 2.32 19.62
CA ASP A 54 -20.59 1.01 18.97
C ASP A 54 -21.70 0.73 17.96
N GLY A 55 -21.39 -0.03 16.92
CA GLY A 55 -22.32 -0.36 15.84
C GLY A 55 -22.23 0.57 14.64
N GLN A 56 -21.24 1.49 14.61
CA GLN A 56 -21.03 2.41 13.48
C GLN A 56 -21.00 1.70 12.13
N GLN A 57 -20.24 0.60 12.01
CA GLN A 57 -20.11 -0.12 10.76
C GLN A 57 -21.43 -0.79 10.35
N ARG A 58 -22.16 -1.40 11.31
CA ARG A 58 -23.49 -1.99 11.09
C ARG A 58 -24.50 -0.95 10.59
N ILE A 59 -24.62 0.16 11.31
CA ILE A 59 -25.57 1.24 10.97
C ILE A 59 -25.19 1.93 9.65
N THR A 60 -23.89 2.12 9.38
CA THR A 60 -23.45 2.69 8.10
C THR A 60 -23.78 1.76 6.93
N SER A 61 -23.64 0.45 7.12
CA SER A 61 -24.00 -0.55 6.09
C SER A 61 -25.50 -0.53 5.80
N LEU A 62 -26.33 -0.52 6.85
CA LEU A 62 -27.79 -0.42 6.71
C LEU A 62 -28.21 0.90 6.06
N TYR A 63 -27.62 2.02 6.49
CA TYR A 63 -27.83 3.32 5.85
C TYR A 63 -27.52 3.25 4.35
N GLY A 64 -26.36 2.71 3.99
CA GLY A 64 -25.90 2.57 2.62
C GLY A 64 -26.82 1.71 1.76
N ILE A 65 -27.25 0.55 2.27
CA ILE A 65 -28.17 -0.37 1.58
C ILE A 65 -29.54 0.27 1.39
N ILE A 66 -30.13 0.84 2.45
CA ILE A 66 -31.49 1.37 2.43
C ILE A 66 -31.55 2.66 1.60
N ARG A 67 -30.59 3.56 1.76
CA ARG A 67 -30.56 4.86 1.06
C ARG A 67 -29.89 4.78 -0.31
N GLY A 68 -29.23 3.67 -0.64
CA GLY A 68 -28.50 3.47 -1.89
C GLY A 68 -27.28 4.37 -2.07
N LYS A 69 -26.89 5.09 -1.01
CA LYS A 69 -25.75 6.01 -1.02
C LYS A 69 -25.09 6.07 0.35
N PRO A 70 -23.76 6.27 0.41
CA PRO A 70 -23.06 6.51 1.66
C PRO A 70 -23.59 7.75 2.41
N PRO A 71 -23.43 7.82 3.74
CA PRO A 71 -23.61 9.08 4.46
C PRO A 71 -22.59 10.12 3.99
N GLN A 72 -22.88 11.42 4.16
CA GLN A 72 -22.04 12.50 3.64
C GLN A 72 -20.60 12.50 4.18
N PHE A 73 -20.41 12.03 5.42
CA PHE A 73 -19.12 11.91 6.09
C PHE A 73 -18.45 10.54 5.88
N PHE A 74 -18.95 9.76 4.92
CA PHE A 74 -18.44 8.42 4.67
C PHE A 74 -16.99 8.46 4.20
N ASP A 75 -16.21 7.58 4.81
CA ASP A 75 -14.79 7.44 4.55
C ASP A 75 -14.44 5.96 4.46
N GLY A 76 -14.59 5.39 3.27
CA GLY A 76 -14.32 3.97 2.99
C GLY A 76 -14.71 3.61 1.57
N ASN A 77 -14.75 2.32 1.27
CA ASN A 77 -15.19 1.83 -0.04
C ASN A 77 -16.73 1.82 -0.13
N THR A 78 -17.32 2.67 -0.98
CA THR A 78 -18.78 2.74 -1.19
C THR A 78 -19.34 1.47 -1.82
N GLN A 79 -18.49 0.68 -2.46
CA GLN A 79 -18.86 -0.60 -3.06
C GLN A 79 -19.02 -1.71 -2.03
N ALA A 80 -18.70 -1.47 -0.76
CA ALA A 80 -18.86 -2.46 0.31
C ALA A 80 -20.33 -2.80 0.63
N PHE A 81 -21.27 -1.91 0.33
CA PHE A 81 -22.70 -2.10 0.61
C PHE A 81 -23.64 -1.74 -0.55
N THR A 82 -23.10 -1.33 -1.70
CA THR A 82 -23.90 -1.07 -2.91
C THR A 82 -23.97 -2.31 -3.79
N GLY A 83 -25.11 -2.50 -4.46
CA GLY A 83 -25.33 -3.64 -5.35
C GLY A 83 -25.57 -4.96 -4.62
N LEU A 84 -26.19 -4.95 -3.44
CA LEU A 84 -26.61 -6.16 -2.74
C LEU A 84 -27.94 -6.69 -3.31
N TYR A 85 -28.00 -7.99 -3.59
CA TYR A 85 -29.16 -8.70 -4.10
C TYR A 85 -29.52 -9.87 -3.17
N PHE A 86 -30.77 -10.30 -3.21
CA PHE A 86 -31.28 -11.46 -2.49
C PHE A 86 -31.93 -12.44 -3.47
N HIS A 87 -31.59 -13.73 -3.36
CA HIS A 87 -32.20 -14.77 -4.19
C HIS A 87 -33.45 -15.32 -3.51
N LEU A 88 -34.60 -15.16 -4.16
CA LEU A 88 -35.90 -15.52 -3.60
C LEU A 88 -36.11 -17.02 -3.41
N GLN A 89 -35.37 -17.87 -4.13
CA GLN A 89 -35.48 -19.32 -3.96
C GLN A 89 -34.57 -19.85 -2.84
N ASP A 90 -33.29 -19.46 -2.88
CA ASP A 90 -32.23 -20.02 -2.02
C ASP A 90 -32.03 -19.25 -0.71
N GLU A 91 -32.67 -18.08 -0.57
CA GLU A 91 -32.61 -17.21 0.61
C GLU A 91 -31.19 -16.73 0.98
N ILE A 92 -30.39 -16.45 -0.06
CA ILE A 92 -29.01 -15.97 0.06
C ILE A 92 -28.89 -14.52 -0.38
N PHE A 93 -28.09 -13.75 0.36
CA PHE A 93 -27.64 -12.42 -0.05
C PHE A 93 -26.32 -12.52 -0.81
N GLU A 94 -26.21 -11.82 -1.94
CA GLU A 94 -24.97 -11.70 -2.70
C GLU A 94 -24.85 -10.34 -3.37
N PHE A 95 -23.62 -9.88 -3.59
CA PHE A 95 -23.39 -8.68 -4.38
C PHE A 95 -23.57 -8.97 -5.87
N TYR A 96 -23.96 -7.94 -6.63
CA TYR A 96 -24.34 -8.09 -8.02
C TYR A 96 -23.22 -8.72 -8.84
N MET A 97 -23.56 -9.84 -9.46
CA MET A 97 -22.70 -10.56 -10.39
C MET A 97 -23.51 -10.77 -11.68
N PRO A 98 -23.18 -10.06 -12.79
CA PRO A 98 -23.95 -10.16 -14.03
C PRO A 98 -24.12 -11.60 -14.52
N SER A 99 -23.09 -12.44 -14.37
CA SER A 99 -23.09 -13.85 -14.78
C SER A 99 -24.12 -14.70 -14.02
N LYS A 100 -24.38 -14.38 -12.75
CA LYS A 100 -25.35 -15.11 -11.90
C LYS A 100 -26.76 -14.52 -11.93
N MET A 101 -26.86 -13.19 -12.08
CA MET A 101 -28.09 -12.46 -11.78
C MET A 101 -28.78 -11.88 -13.00
N LYS A 102 -28.07 -11.66 -14.11
CA LYS A 102 -28.64 -11.01 -15.30
C LYS A 102 -29.75 -11.88 -15.90
N GLY A 103 -30.95 -11.30 -16.00
CA GLY A 103 -32.12 -11.97 -16.58
C GLY A 103 -32.81 -12.98 -15.67
N ASN A 104 -32.29 -13.24 -14.47
CA ASN A 104 -32.95 -14.10 -13.50
C ASN A 104 -33.86 -13.25 -12.58
N PRO A 105 -35.20 -13.40 -12.67
CA PRO A 105 -36.15 -12.60 -11.92
C PRO A 105 -36.19 -12.89 -10.42
N LEU A 106 -35.59 -14.00 -9.97
CA LEU A 106 -35.52 -14.38 -8.56
C LEU A 106 -34.43 -13.61 -7.80
N TRP A 107 -33.55 -12.87 -8.49
CA TRP A 107 -32.60 -11.96 -7.85
C TRP A 107 -33.22 -10.58 -7.67
N VAL A 108 -33.46 -10.21 -6.42
CA VAL A 108 -34.06 -8.93 -6.03
C VAL A 108 -32.98 -7.99 -5.56
N ASN A 109 -32.88 -6.81 -6.21
CA ASN A 109 -32.01 -5.74 -5.73
C ASN A 109 -32.54 -5.22 -4.39
N VAL A 110 -31.77 -5.41 -3.32
CA VAL A 110 -32.19 -5.10 -1.95
C VAL A 110 -32.38 -3.60 -1.78
N THR A 111 -31.48 -2.78 -2.33
CA THR A 111 -31.59 -1.32 -2.26
C THR A 111 -32.84 -0.81 -2.96
N GLU A 112 -33.14 -1.29 -4.17
CA GLU A 112 -34.36 -0.92 -4.89
C GLU A 112 -35.61 -1.34 -4.09
N LEU A 113 -35.60 -2.55 -3.52
CA LEU A 113 -36.69 -3.03 -2.66
C LEU A 113 -36.90 -2.12 -1.44
N MET A 114 -35.83 -1.76 -0.72
CA MET A 114 -35.92 -0.90 0.46
C MET A 114 -36.48 0.49 0.15
N GLN A 115 -36.22 1.01 -1.05
CA GLN A 115 -36.64 2.34 -1.49
C GLN A 115 -38.02 2.40 -2.13
N THR A 116 -38.41 1.35 -2.85
CA THR A 116 -39.65 1.34 -3.65
C THR A 116 -40.75 0.48 -3.04
N GLY A 117 -40.44 -0.33 -2.03
CA GLY A 117 -41.36 -1.22 -1.33
C GLY A 117 -41.67 -2.51 -2.12
N VAL A 118 -42.34 -3.46 -1.46
CA VAL A 118 -42.64 -4.79 -2.04
C VAL A 118 -43.46 -4.74 -3.35
N GLY A 119 -44.37 -3.77 -3.50
CA GLY A 119 -45.40 -3.78 -4.55
C GLY A 119 -44.84 -3.86 -5.98
N LYS A 120 -43.74 -3.14 -6.27
CA LYS A 120 -43.09 -3.16 -7.58
C LYS A 120 -42.53 -4.54 -7.92
N PHE A 121 -41.97 -5.24 -6.93
CA PHE A 121 -41.40 -6.57 -7.09
C PHE A 121 -42.48 -7.64 -7.21
N ILE A 122 -43.55 -7.51 -6.44
CA ILE A 122 -44.73 -8.37 -6.56
C ILE A 122 -45.29 -8.30 -8.00
N GLY A 123 -45.45 -7.09 -8.55
CA GLY A 123 -45.89 -6.92 -9.94
C GLY A 123 -44.95 -7.55 -10.97
N ARG A 124 -43.63 -7.45 -10.77
CA ARG A 124 -42.63 -8.11 -11.64
C ARG A 124 -42.73 -9.64 -11.59
N LEU A 125 -42.96 -10.21 -10.40
CA LEU A 125 -43.12 -11.66 -10.25
C LEU A 125 -44.41 -12.16 -10.90
N TYR A 126 -45.53 -11.46 -10.72
CA TYR A 126 -46.81 -11.82 -11.34
C TYR A 126 -46.77 -11.82 -12.88
N ALA A 127 -45.87 -11.04 -13.48
CA ALA A 127 -45.70 -11.00 -14.94
C ALA A 127 -45.00 -12.25 -15.52
N ILE A 128 -44.57 -13.19 -14.67
CA ILE A 128 -43.77 -14.36 -15.05
C ILE A 128 -44.54 -15.63 -14.67
N PRO A 129 -45.30 -16.25 -15.62
CA PRO A 129 -46.16 -17.39 -15.35
C PRO A 129 -45.46 -18.58 -14.70
N GLU A 130 -44.18 -18.79 -15.02
CA GLU A 130 -43.35 -19.89 -14.51
C GLU A 130 -43.13 -19.83 -12.99
N LEU A 131 -43.28 -18.65 -12.37
CA LEU A 131 -43.09 -18.45 -10.94
C LEU A 131 -44.39 -18.62 -10.13
N ALA A 132 -45.52 -18.89 -10.78
CA ALA A 132 -46.84 -18.96 -10.13
C ALA A 132 -46.87 -19.97 -8.97
N ALA A 133 -46.19 -21.12 -9.12
CA ALA A 133 -46.18 -22.17 -8.10
C ALA A 133 -45.48 -21.76 -6.78
N GLY A 134 -44.56 -20.79 -6.82
CA GLY A 134 -43.81 -20.30 -5.66
C GLY A 134 -44.23 -18.91 -5.16
N MET A 135 -45.29 -18.34 -5.74
CA MET A 135 -45.63 -16.92 -5.59
C MET A 135 -45.80 -16.50 -4.12
N ASP A 136 -46.61 -17.25 -3.36
CA ASP A 136 -46.86 -16.94 -1.94
C ASP A 136 -45.57 -16.92 -1.13
N THR A 137 -44.67 -17.88 -1.37
CA THR A 137 -43.37 -17.96 -0.73
C THR A 137 -42.48 -16.78 -1.11
N TYR A 138 -42.44 -16.40 -2.40
CA TYR A 138 -41.64 -15.28 -2.87
C TYR A 138 -42.13 -13.94 -2.29
N ILE A 139 -43.45 -13.74 -2.24
CA ILE A 139 -44.05 -12.56 -1.61
C ILE A 139 -43.66 -12.49 -0.14
N GLN A 140 -43.83 -13.59 0.61
CA GLN A 140 -43.42 -13.66 2.02
C GLN A 140 -41.94 -13.30 2.22
N ARG A 141 -41.06 -13.81 1.37
CA ARG A 141 -39.60 -13.55 1.44
C ARG A 141 -39.26 -12.09 1.12
N ILE A 142 -39.87 -11.49 0.11
CA ILE A 142 -39.69 -10.05 -0.20
C ILE A 142 -40.18 -9.19 0.98
N THR A 143 -41.36 -9.50 1.53
CA THR A 143 -41.91 -8.80 2.70
C THR A 143 -41.00 -8.96 3.92
N ALA A 144 -40.40 -10.12 4.13
CA ALA A 144 -39.45 -10.34 5.21
C ALA A 144 -38.18 -9.47 5.08
N ILE A 145 -37.67 -9.27 3.86
CA ILE A 145 -36.54 -8.35 3.61
C ILE A 145 -36.96 -6.91 3.87
N GLU A 146 -38.13 -6.47 3.36
CA GLU A 146 -38.61 -5.11 3.62
C GLU A 146 -38.79 -4.85 5.12
N GLY A 147 -39.32 -5.84 5.85
CA GLY A 147 -39.53 -5.79 7.30
C GLY A 147 -38.24 -5.76 8.14
N ILE A 148 -37.05 -5.78 7.52
CA ILE A 148 -35.79 -5.46 8.21
C ILE A 148 -35.80 -4.00 8.70
N LYS A 149 -36.49 -3.09 8.00
CA LYS A 149 -36.64 -1.69 8.43
C LYS A 149 -37.34 -1.54 9.78
N ASP A 150 -38.15 -2.52 10.15
CA ASP A 150 -38.98 -2.53 11.36
C ASP A 150 -38.34 -3.35 12.49
N ILE A 151 -37.11 -3.84 12.32
CA ILE A 151 -36.36 -4.52 13.38
C ILE A 151 -35.98 -3.50 14.45
N ASP A 152 -36.46 -3.72 15.67
CA ASP A 152 -36.01 -2.98 16.84
C ASP A 152 -34.63 -3.50 17.29
N LEU A 153 -33.67 -2.59 17.40
CA LEU A 153 -32.31 -2.91 17.83
C LEU A 153 -32.14 -2.49 19.27
N HIS A 154 -31.64 -3.39 20.11
CA HIS A 154 -31.32 -3.07 21.49
C HIS A 154 -30.23 -1.99 21.54
N VAL A 155 -30.52 -0.89 22.24
CA VAL A 155 -29.59 0.24 22.40
C VAL A 155 -29.24 0.39 23.88
N GLU A 156 -27.97 0.23 24.19
CA GLU A 156 -27.40 0.52 25.51
C GLU A 156 -26.97 1.97 25.57
N GLU A 157 -27.38 2.69 26.61
CA GLU A 157 -27.08 4.10 26.78
C GLU A 157 -26.04 4.33 27.86
N VAL A 158 -24.95 5.02 27.49
CA VAL A 158 -23.97 5.55 28.42
C VAL A 158 -24.42 6.97 28.80
N THR A 159 -24.78 7.16 30.06
CA THR A 159 -25.30 8.41 30.62
C THR A 159 -24.51 8.82 31.87
N GLY A 160 -24.46 10.12 32.17
CA GLY A 160 -23.85 10.67 33.39
C GLY A 160 -22.88 11.81 33.10
N GLU A 161 -22.85 12.83 33.96
CA GLU A 161 -21.93 13.97 33.80
C GLU A 161 -20.46 13.57 33.96
N ASP A 162 -20.18 12.42 34.60
CA ASP A 162 -18.85 11.84 34.77
C ASP A 162 -18.34 11.09 33.52
N LYS A 163 -19.19 10.89 32.50
CA LYS A 163 -18.84 10.20 31.25
C LYS A 163 -18.17 11.15 30.28
N THR A 164 -16.91 11.51 30.59
CA THR A 164 -16.05 12.30 29.71
C THR A 164 -15.67 11.52 28.44
N VAL A 165 -15.12 12.22 27.44
CA VAL A 165 -14.62 11.62 26.20
C VAL A 165 -13.65 10.47 26.48
N ASP A 166 -12.72 10.64 27.42
CA ASP A 166 -11.73 9.62 27.79
C ASP A 166 -12.40 8.35 28.34
N VAL A 167 -13.36 8.49 29.25
CA VAL A 167 -14.11 7.36 29.81
C VAL A 167 -14.91 6.63 28.73
N VAL A 168 -15.51 7.39 27.81
CA VAL A 168 -16.29 6.86 26.68
C VAL A 168 -15.40 6.08 25.71
N VAL A 169 -14.19 6.58 25.41
CA VAL A 169 -13.20 5.89 24.58
C VAL A 169 -12.74 4.59 25.25
N ASP A 170 -12.54 4.59 26.56
CA ASP A 170 -12.18 3.39 27.32
C ASP A 170 -13.30 2.34 27.31
N ILE A 171 -14.55 2.75 27.51
CA ILE A 171 -15.72 1.87 27.39
C ILE A 171 -15.78 1.26 25.99
N PHE A 172 -15.63 2.09 24.95
CA PHE A 172 -15.61 1.62 23.56
C PHE A 172 -14.56 0.53 23.35
N ASN A 173 -13.34 0.72 23.85
CA ASN A 173 -12.24 -0.23 23.69
C ASN A 173 -12.49 -1.56 24.40
N ARG A 174 -13.06 -1.52 25.61
CA ARG A 174 -13.39 -2.74 26.36
C ARG A 174 -14.47 -3.55 25.65
N VAL A 175 -15.51 -2.89 25.15
CA VAL A 175 -16.62 -3.53 24.43
C VAL A 175 -16.16 -4.09 23.07
N ASN A 176 -15.28 -3.37 22.35
CA ASN A 176 -14.77 -3.81 21.04
C ASN A 176 -13.56 -4.75 21.09
N SER A 177 -13.19 -5.25 22.27
CA SER A 177 -12.01 -6.12 22.45
C SER A 177 -12.09 -7.47 21.71
N GLY A 178 -13.31 -7.93 21.36
CA GLY A 178 -13.55 -9.12 20.54
C GLY A 178 -13.81 -8.88 19.04
N GLY A 179 -13.89 -7.62 18.59
CA GLY A 179 -14.13 -7.24 17.18
C GLY A 179 -12.90 -6.65 16.48
N THR A 180 -13.08 -5.92 15.37
CA THR A 180 -11.99 -5.16 14.72
C THR A 180 -11.55 -4.01 15.65
N LYS A 181 -10.48 -4.25 16.42
CA LYS A 181 -9.91 -3.28 17.36
C LYS A 181 -9.48 -2.00 16.65
N LEU A 182 -9.64 -0.85 17.31
CA LEU A 182 -8.96 0.37 16.89
C LEU A 182 -7.45 0.19 17.14
N SER A 183 -6.61 0.66 16.21
CA SER A 183 -5.19 0.76 16.50
C SER A 183 -4.95 1.86 17.54
N THR A 184 -3.81 1.79 18.25
CA THR A 184 -3.40 2.88 19.17
C THR A 184 -3.30 4.22 18.43
N GLY A 185 -2.92 4.20 17.15
CA GLY A 185 -2.91 5.39 16.29
C GLY A 185 -4.31 5.94 15.99
N ASP A 186 -5.29 5.06 15.74
CA ASP A 186 -6.69 5.48 15.55
C ASP A 186 -7.26 6.15 16.81
N LEU A 187 -6.87 5.67 17.99
CA LEU A 187 -7.28 6.25 19.28
C LEU A 187 -6.66 7.63 19.50
N ALA A 188 -5.35 7.75 19.28
CA ALA A 188 -4.66 9.03 19.36
C ALA A 188 -5.28 10.05 18.38
N LEU A 189 -5.53 9.65 17.14
CA LEU A 189 -6.17 10.51 16.16
C LEU A 189 -7.63 10.84 16.51
N ALA A 190 -8.37 9.92 17.14
CA ALA A 190 -9.74 10.18 17.59
C ALA A 190 -9.80 11.27 18.66
N LYS A 191 -8.86 11.27 19.62
CA LYS A 191 -8.73 12.33 20.62
C LYS A 191 -8.44 13.68 19.96
N ILE A 192 -7.46 13.73 19.06
CA ILE A 192 -7.16 14.95 18.30
C ILE A 192 -8.37 15.42 17.48
N CYS A 193 -9.14 14.50 16.88
CA CYS A 193 -10.36 14.85 16.13
C CYS A 193 -11.50 15.37 17.00
N ALA A 194 -11.48 15.13 18.32
CA ALA A 194 -12.47 15.69 19.23
C ALA A 194 -12.25 17.20 19.43
N GLU A 195 -10.99 17.63 19.46
CA GLU A 195 -10.59 19.04 19.57
C GLU A 195 -10.46 19.74 18.21
N TRP A 196 -10.03 19.00 17.18
CA TRP A 196 -9.87 19.47 15.80
C TRP A 196 -10.57 18.54 14.80
N PRO A 197 -11.87 18.74 14.54
CA PRO A 197 -12.68 17.87 13.68
C PRO A 197 -12.13 17.62 12.28
N GLU A 198 -11.40 18.60 11.71
CA GLU A 198 -10.83 18.55 10.37
C GLU A 198 -9.49 17.81 10.31
N ALA A 199 -8.87 17.45 11.44
CA ALA A 199 -7.53 16.87 11.50
C ALA A 199 -7.29 15.76 10.46
N ARG A 200 -8.20 14.78 10.43
CA ARG A 200 -8.12 13.63 9.54
C ARG A 200 -8.25 13.99 8.07
N ARG A 201 -9.10 14.97 7.74
CA ARG A 201 -9.24 15.48 6.37
C ARG A 201 -7.96 16.19 5.95
N THR A 202 -7.43 17.07 6.79
CA THR A 202 -6.18 17.80 6.54
C THR A 202 -5.00 16.86 6.31
N MET A 203 -4.86 15.80 7.12
CA MET A 203 -3.83 14.78 6.91
C MET A 203 -3.98 14.07 5.55
N LYS A 204 -5.22 13.76 5.13
CA LYS A 204 -5.47 13.17 3.81
C LYS A 204 -5.17 14.13 2.67
N ASP A 205 -5.45 15.41 2.83
CA ASP A 205 -5.11 16.43 1.84
C ASP A 205 -3.58 16.54 1.68
N VAL A 206 -2.80 16.32 2.76
CA VAL A 206 -1.33 16.19 2.68
C VAL A 206 -0.92 14.93 1.91
N LEU A 207 -1.49 13.77 2.23
CA LEU A 207 -1.21 12.52 1.51
C LEU A 207 -1.52 12.61 0.01
N ALA A 208 -2.64 13.25 -0.36
CA ALA A 208 -3.03 13.44 -1.75
C ALA A 208 -2.04 14.30 -2.55
N LYS A 209 -1.36 15.27 -1.91
CA LYS A 209 -0.28 16.04 -2.54
C LYS A 209 0.93 15.17 -2.86
N TRP A 210 1.27 14.23 -1.97
CA TRP A 210 2.34 13.26 -2.22
C TRP A 210 1.97 12.27 -3.32
N GLU A 211 0.71 11.83 -3.34
CA GLU A 211 0.20 10.96 -4.41
C GLU A 211 0.31 11.62 -5.79
N GLN A 212 -0.05 12.91 -5.88
CA GLN A 212 0.15 13.73 -7.10
C GLN A 212 1.63 13.92 -7.48
N ALA A 213 2.53 13.89 -6.50
CA ALA A 213 3.98 13.92 -6.71
C ALA A 213 4.58 12.53 -7.00
N GLY A 214 3.75 11.47 -7.06
CA GLY A 214 4.18 10.11 -7.38
C GLY A 214 4.63 9.28 -6.18
N PHE A 215 4.24 9.65 -4.95
CA PHE A 215 4.54 8.94 -3.70
C PHE A 215 3.27 8.59 -2.91
N HIS A 216 3.13 7.34 -2.48
CA HIS A 216 1.96 6.83 -1.77
C HIS A 216 2.29 6.53 -0.31
N PHE A 217 1.63 7.19 0.64
CA PHE A 217 1.83 6.93 2.07
C PHE A 217 0.51 6.63 2.78
N LYS A 218 0.58 5.79 3.83
CA LYS A 218 -0.58 5.44 4.67
C LYS A 218 -0.81 6.53 5.75
N LEU A 219 -2.05 6.70 6.19
CA LEU A 219 -2.40 7.69 7.24
C LEU A 219 -1.66 7.46 8.56
N ASP A 220 -1.53 6.19 8.96
CA ASP A 220 -0.78 5.77 10.15
C ASP A 220 0.71 6.16 10.06
N TRP A 221 1.30 6.10 8.88
CA TRP A 221 2.68 6.52 8.65
C TRP A 221 2.85 8.02 8.82
N LEU A 222 1.91 8.83 8.32
CA LEU A 222 1.94 10.29 8.53
C LEU A 222 1.73 10.63 10.01
N LEU A 223 0.78 9.98 10.67
CA LEU A 223 0.57 10.13 12.11
C LEU A 223 1.85 9.83 12.89
N ARG A 224 2.58 8.79 12.49
CA ARG A 224 3.85 8.41 13.13
C ARG A 224 4.93 9.47 12.95
N ASN A 225 5.06 10.08 11.78
CA ASN A 225 5.98 11.21 11.59
C ASN A 225 5.61 12.41 12.48
N VAL A 226 4.31 12.72 12.63
CA VAL A 226 3.86 13.78 13.54
C VAL A 226 4.20 13.42 14.99
N ASN A 227 3.93 12.18 15.40
CA ASN A 227 4.24 11.70 16.74
C ASN A 227 5.73 11.82 17.05
N THR A 228 6.61 11.26 16.23
CA THR A 228 8.05 11.29 16.50
C THR A 228 8.61 12.70 16.54
N ILE A 229 8.07 13.61 15.72
CA ILE A 229 8.43 15.04 15.73
C ILE A 229 8.05 15.71 17.04
N LEU A 230 6.87 15.41 17.60
CA LEU A 230 6.35 16.08 18.79
C LEU A 230 6.89 15.46 20.08
N THR A 231 6.98 14.14 20.14
CA THR A 231 7.23 13.41 21.39
C THR A 231 8.62 12.77 21.44
N GLY A 232 9.29 12.59 20.30
CA GLY A 232 10.51 11.80 20.22
C GLY A 232 10.28 10.29 20.31
N GLU A 233 9.03 9.82 20.33
CA GLU A 233 8.66 8.42 20.46
C GLU A 233 7.83 7.94 19.26
N ALA A 234 8.02 6.68 18.87
CA ALA A 234 7.25 6.04 17.82
C ALA A 234 5.87 5.56 18.29
N LEU A 235 5.73 5.27 19.60
CA LEU A 235 4.50 4.75 20.21
C LEU A 235 3.45 5.87 20.32
N PHE A 236 2.25 5.60 19.81
CA PHE A 236 1.17 6.60 19.78
C PHE A 236 0.62 6.95 21.17
N ASP A 237 0.91 6.18 22.21
CA ASP A 237 0.55 6.54 23.58
C ASP A 237 1.14 7.89 24.01
N ALA A 238 2.30 8.27 23.47
CA ALA A 238 2.92 9.56 23.74
C ALA A 238 2.10 10.76 23.22
N LEU A 239 1.21 10.56 22.22
CA LEU A 239 0.32 11.60 21.73
C LEU A 239 -0.81 11.96 22.71
N LYS A 240 -1.04 11.17 23.77
CA LYS A 240 -2.10 11.46 24.75
C LYS A 240 -1.95 12.82 25.42
N GLY A 241 -0.73 13.34 25.53
CA GLY A 241 -0.43 14.64 26.13
C GLY A 241 -0.40 15.81 25.14
N VAL A 242 -0.61 15.58 23.84
CA VAL A 242 -0.49 16.59 22.78
C VAL A 242 -1.87 17.20 22.52
N ASP A 243 -1.95 18.54 22.53
CA ASP A 243 -3.19 19.25 22.19
C ASP A 243 -3.38 19.45 20.67
N ALA A 244 -4.58 19.87 20.25
CA ALA A 244 -4.87 20.11 18.84
C ALA A 244 -3.94 21.13 18.14
N ASN A 245 -3.52 22.20 18.83
CA ASN A 245 -2.66 23.24 18.25
C ASN A 245 -1.23 22.72 18.05
N GLU A 246 -0.70 22.02 19.05
CA GLU A 246 0.58 21.33 18.96
C GLU A 246 0.58 20.29 17.84
N PHE A 247 -0.52 19.52 17.71
CA PHE A 247 -0.68 18.56 16.64
C PHE A 247 -0.72 19.22 15.26
N GLN A 248 -1.44 20.33 15.09
CA GLN A 248 -1.45 21.11 13.83
C GLN A 248 -0.06 21.61 13.46
N ALA A 249 0.68 22.15 14.42
CA ALA A 249 2.05 22.59 14.23
C ALA A 249 2.98 21.40 13.88
N GLY A 250 2.81 20.27 14.55
CA GLY A 250 3.53 19.02 14.28
C GLY A 250 3.24 18.48 12.87
N LEU A 251 1.98 18.52 12.42
CA LEU A 251 1.59 18.13 11.07
C LEU A 251 2.22 19.01 10.00
N SER A 252 2.23 20.33 10.21
CA SER A 252 2.90 21.28 9.32
C SER A 252 4.41 21.01 9.24
N LYS A 253 5.07 20.79 10.39
CA LYS A 253 6.49 20.40 10.45
C LYS A 253 6.75 19.07 9.74
N ALA A 254 5.91 18.06 9.96
CA ALA A 254 6.01 16.77 9.30
C ALA A 254 5.90 16.90 7.79
N GLN A 255 4.91 17.66 7.30
CA GLN A 255 4.73 17.90 5.88
C GLN A 255 5.97 18.57 5.26
N ASN A 256 6.47 19.64 5.86
CA ASN A 256 7.65 20.36 5.37
C ASN A 256 8.91 19.48 5.39
N ALA A 257 9.11 18.72 6.46
CA ALA A 257 10.24 17.81 6.59
C ALA A 257 10.19 16.69 5.56
N VAL A 258 9.04 16.04 5.36
CA VAL A 258 8.87 14.99 4.33
C VAL A 258 9.11 15.57 2.93
N ASN A 259 8.60 16.77 2.62
CA ASN A 259 8.85 17.42 1.33
C ASN A 259 10.34 17.69 1.09
N TYR A 260 11.04 18.21 2.11
CA TYR A 260 12.48 18.41 2.08
C TYR A 260 13.23 17.10 1.83
N LEU A 261 12.89 16.05 2.57
CA LEU A 261 13.53 14.74 2.45
C LEU A 261 13.27 14.10 1.08
N LEU A 262 12.05 14.17 0.55
CA LEU A 262 11.72 13.66 -0.78
C LEU A 262 12.49 14.41 -1.86
N ASN A 263 12.53 15.74 -1.82
CA ASN A 263 13.34 16.53 -2.76
C ASN A 263 14.84 16.21 -2.65
N MET A 264 15.35 15.99 -1.44
CA MET A 264 16.74 15.60 -1.19
C MET A 264 17.05 14.20 -1.73
N ILE A 265 16.17 13.23 -1.48
CA ILE A 265 16.30 11.85 -1.93
C ILE A 265 16.22 11.79 -3.47
N SER A 266 15.22 12.43 -4.08
CA SER A 266 15.09 12.53 -5.54
C SER A 266 16.30 13.22 -6.16
N GLY A 267 16.75 14.36 -5.60
CA GLY A 267 17.83 15.16 -6.18
C GLY A 267 19.21 14.53 -6.05
N ARG A 268 19.54 13.91 -4.90
CA ARG A 268 20.87 13.37 -4.63
C ARG A 268 21.00 11.88 -4.94
N LEU A 269 19.93 11.10 -4.77
CA LEU A 269 19.93 9.65 -5.02
C LEU A 269 19.18 9.25 -6.30
N GLY A 270 18.49 10.19 -6.94
CA GLY A 270 17.68 9.89 -8.13
C GLY A 270 16.42 9.08 -7.85
N LEU A 271 16.11 8.75 -6.58
CA LEU A 271 14.94 7.98 -6.17
C LEU A 271 13.69 8.88 -6.17
N ASP A 272 12.99 8.92 -7.29
CA ASP A 272 12.06 10.00 -7.65
C ASP A 272 10.58 9.62 -7.68
N HIS A 273 10.23 8.38 -7.33
CA HIS A 273 8.85 7.91 -7.28
C HIS A 273 8.68 6.74 -6.30
N ASP A 274 7.42 6.40 -6.03
CA ASP A 274 7.02 5.45 -4.99
C ASP A 274 7.71 4.08 -5.07
N ARG A 275 7.90 3.56 -6.29
CA ARG A 275 8.42 2.22 -6.54
C ARG A 275 9.89 2.05 -6.16
N VAL A 276 10.66 3.13 -6.27
CA VAL A 276 12.10 3.14 -5.99
C VAL A 276 12.40 3.76 -4.62
N LEU A 277 11.37 4.25 -3.92
CA LEU A 277 11.51 4.81 -2.57
C LEU A 277 11.58 3.68 -1.53
N GLY A 278 12.81 3.27 -1.22
CA GLY A 278 13.07 2.32 -0.12
C GLY A 278 12.83 2.92 1.27
N GLY A 279 12.69 2.07 2.29
CA GLY A 279 12.87 2.48 3.68
C GLY A 279 11.90 3.52 4.21
N ARG A 280 10.60 3.43 3.89
CA ARG A 280 9.59 4.41 4.35
C ARG A 280 9.61 4.64 5.86
N TYR A 281 9.91 3.62 6.66
CA TYR A 281 10.02 3.75 8.11
C TYR A 281 11.33 4.39 8.61
N ALA A 282 12.25 4.77 7.73
CA ALA A 282 13.36 5.66 8.08
C ALA A 282 12.88 7.11 8.27
N PHE A 283 11.81 7.52 7.59
CA PHE A 283 11.33 8.90 7.59
C PHE A 283 10.98 9.43 8.99
N PRO A 284 10.27 8.71 9.89
CA PRO A 284 10.01 9.21 11.24
C PRO A 284 11.26 9.59 12.03
N VAL A 285 12.40 8.92 11.79
CA VAL A 285 13.71 9.26 12.37
C VAL A 285 14.30 10.47 11.65
N MET A 286 14.31 10.47 10.32
CA MET A 286 14.88 11.55 9.51
C MET A 286 14.13 12.89 9.67
N THR A 287 12.81 12.86 9.76
CA THR A 287 11.98 14.05 9.95
C THR A 287 12.16 14.64 11.34
N ARG A 288 12.23 13.81 12.39
CA ARG A 288 12.60 14.24 13.74
C ARG A 288 14.01 14.84 13.76
N TYR A 289 14.99 14.16 13.15
CA TYR A 289 16.35 14.67 13.01
C TYR A 289 16.35 16.07 12.37
N LEU A 290 15.70 16.23 11.22
CA LEU A 290 15.62 17.51 10.52
C LEU A 290 14.98 18.61 11.37
N VAL A 291 13.90 18.30 12.09
CA VAL A 291 13.23 19.26 12.99
C VAL A 291 14.13 19.65 14.17
N LEU A 292 14.85 18.70 14.78
CA LEU A 292 15.83 18.98 15.84
C LEU A 292 17.00 19.86 15.34
N ARG A 293 17.29 19.85 14.03
CA ARG A 293 18.28 20.71 13.37
C ARG A 293 17.73 22.06 12.92
N GLY A 294 16.49 22.40 13.28
CA GLY A 294 15.86 23.66 12.88
C GLY A 294 15.26 23.63 11.47
N GLY A 295 14.95 22.44 10.94
CA GLY A 295 14.24 22.25 9.67
C GLY A 295 15.12 22.13 8.42
N LYS A 296 16.44 22.22 8.56
CA LYS A 296 17.41 22.11 7.45
C LYS A 296 18.72 21.48 7.91
N LEU A 297 19.43 20.87 6.97
CA LEU A 297 20.79 20.34 7.21
C LEU A 297 21.82 21.47 7.07
N ARG A 298 22.94 21.39 7.81
CA ARG A 298 23.97 22.44 7.84
C ARG A 298 24.76 22.52 6.54
N ASP A 299 25.14 21.36 6.00
CA ASP A 299 26.05 21.25 4.86
C ASP A 299 25.85 19.95 4.07
N ALA A 300 26.56 19.84 2.94
CA ALA A 300 26.51 18.67 2.07
C ALA A 300 27.03 17.38 2.74
N ARG A 301 27.93 17.50 3.72
CA ARG A 301 28.48 16.34 4.44
C ARG A 301 27.44 15.75 5.38
N GLU A 302 26.69 16.57 6.09
CA GLU A 302 25.55 16.13 6.90
C GLU A 302 24.46 15.48 6.04
N ARG A 303 24.13 16.11 4.91
CA ARG A 303 23.21 15.55 3.90
C ARG A 303 23.63 14.16 3.47
N ASP A 304 24.85 14.01 2.98
CA ASP A 304 25.32 12.76 2.40
C ASP A 304 25.45 11.65 3.47
N ARG A 305 25.80 11.99 4.71
CA ARG A 305 25.81 11.03 5.82
C ARG A 305 24.42 10.59 6.26
N LEU A 306 23.43 11.49 6.25
CA LEU A 306 22.03 11.13 6.50
C LEU A 306 21.51 10.21 5.39
N LEU A 307 21.86 10.49 4.13
CA LEU A 307 21.51 9.63 2.99
C LEU A 307 22.22 8.27 3.04
N TYR A 308 23.49 8.22 3.47
CA TYR A 308 24.21 6.96 3.71
C TYR A 308 23.46 6.08 4.71
N TRP A 309 23.04 6.66 5.85
CA TRP A 309 22.24 5.95 6.84
C TRP A 309 20.89 5.49 6.27
N TYR A 310 20.19 6.38 5.55
CA TYR A 310 18.91 6.06 4.90
C TYR A 310 19.03 4.90 3.91
N VAL A 311 20.04 4.92 3.03
CA VAL A 311 20.26 3.86 2.04
C VAL A 311 20.51 2.53 2.74
N HIS A 312 21.41 2.47 3.72
CA HIS A 312 21.65 1.25 4.47
C HIS A 312 20.43 0.78 5.28
N SER A 313 19.56 1.69 5.73
CA SER A 313 18.36 1.31 6.47
C SER A 313 17.43 0.42 5.64
N PHE A 314 17.30 0.67 4.33
CA PHE A 314 16.43 -0.12 3.46
C PHE A 314 17.14 -1.33 2.83
N LEU A 315 18.42 -1.24 2.51
CA LEU A 315 19.18 -2.39 2.00
C LEU A 315 19.17 -3.56 2.97
N TRP A 316 19.21 -3.24 4.27
CA TRP A 316 19.27 -4.24 5.33
C TRP A 316 17.93 -4.46 6.05
N GLY A 317 16.85 -3.86 5.55
CA GLY A 317 15.52 -4.05 6.13
C GLY A 317 15.43 -3.68 7.61
N ARG A 318 16.11 -2.61 8.04
CA ARG A 318 16.26 -2.21 9.46
C ARG A 318 14.93 -2.19 10.22
N PHE A 319 13.85 -1.78 9.55
CA PHE A 319 12.53 -1.59 10.14
C PHE A 319 11.51 -2.68 9.79
N ALA A 320 11.94 -3.77 9.13
CA ALA A 320 11.04 -4.78 8.59
C ALA A 320 10.40 -5.70 9.66
N GLY A 321 11.11 -5.98 10.76
CA GLY A 321 10.63 -6.83 11.86
C GLY A 321 9.91 -6.07 12.97
N SER A 322 10.67 -5.58 13.96
CA SER A 322 10.14 -4.84 15.11
C SER A 322 10.14 -3.33 14.88
N THR A 323 9.33 -2.86 13.92
CA THR A 323 9.34 -1.46 13.44
C THR A 323 9.34 -0.44 14.59
N GLU A 324 8.44 -0.56 15.56
CA GLU A 324 8.32 0.41 16.66
C GLU A 324 9.51 0.39 17.62
N SER A 325 10.01 -0.80 17.98
CA SER A 325 11.16 -0.94 18.88
C SER A 325 12.43 -0.36 18.25
N VAL A 326 12.67 -0.65 16.96
CA VAL A 326 13.84 -0.15 16.23
C VAL A 326 13.73 1.35 16.00
N LEU A 327 12.54 1.86 15.65
CA LEU A 327 12.30 3.30 15.57
C LEU A 327 12.63 4.00 16.88
N ASN A 328 12.13 3.50 18.02
CA ASN A 328 12.42 4.09 19.32
C ASN A 328 13.91 4.03 19.69
N GLN A 329 14.62 2.96 19.32
CA GLN A 329 16.07 2.87 19.49
C GLN A 329 16.79 3.97 18.70
N ASP A 330 16.39 4.19 17.45
CA ASP A 330 16.98 5.21 16.57
C ASP A 330 16.61 6.63 17.00
N LEU A 331 15.38 6.87 17.45
CA LEU A 331 14.94 8.16 17.95
C LEU A 331 15.69 8.55 19.23
N ARG A 332 15.92 7.62 20.15
CA ARG A 332 16.68 7.86 21.38
C ARG A 332 18.11 8.32 21.10
N VAL A 333 18.76 7.80 20.06
CA VAL A 333 20.12 8.23 19.73
C VAL A 333 20.19 9.60 19.06
N LEU A 334 19.04 10.20 18.68
CA LEU A 334 19.00 11.56 18.15
C LEU A 334 19.27 12.61 19.22
N GLU A 335 19.17 12.28 20.51
CA GLU A 335 19.33 13.23 21.60
C GLU A 335 20.51 12.82 22.49
N PRO A 336 21.56 13.66 22.67
CA PRO A 336 21.71 15.03 22.15
C PRO A 336 21.94 15.08 20.63
N ILE A 337 21.48 16.12 19.94
CA ILE A 337 21.53 16.17 18.46
C ILE A 337 22.94 16.18 17.87
N ASP A 338 23.93 16.63 18.62
CA ASP A 338 25.33 16.59 18.21
C ASP A 338 25.86 15.15 18.20
N GLY A 339 26.49 14.77 17.08
CA GLY A 339 26.97 13.40 16.85
C GLY A 339 25.85 12.36 16.62
N ALA A 340 24.58 12.77 16.51
CA ALA A 340 23.46 11.84 16.33
C ALA A 340 23.60 10.95 15.08
N LEU A 341 24.09 11.49 13.95
CA LEU A 341 24.31 10.70 12.74
C LEU A 341 25.43 9.65 12.91
N ASP A 342 26.50 9.99 13.63
CA ASP A 342 27.56 9.01 13.93
C ASP A 342 26.99 7.84 14.72
N ARG A 343 26.20 8.12 15.76
CA ARG A 343 25.55 7.09 16.57
C ARG A 343 24.53 6.27 15.78
N LEU A 344 23.73 6.89 14.91
CA LEU A 344 22.81 6.18 14.02
C LEU A 344 23.54 5.21 13.08
N ILE A 345 24.65 5.64 12.48
CA ILE A 345 25.48 4.79 11.61
C ILE A 345 26.17 3.69 12.43
N GLU A 346 26.61 3.97 13.64
CA GLU A 346 27.17 2.97 14.54
C GLU A 346 26.13 1.92 14.93
N GLN A 347 24.88 2.31 15.23
CA GLN A 347 23.78 1.38 15.50
C GLN A 347 23.46 0.48 14.29
N LEU A 348 23.58 1.00 13.05
CA LEU A 348 23.49 0.17 11.85
C LEU A 348 24.61 -0.89 11.80
N ARG A 349 25.86 -0.48 12.08
CA ARG A 349 27.01 -1.40 12.10
C ARG A 349 26.90 -2.45 13.20
N LEU A 350 26.46 -2.07 14.40
CA LEU A 350 26.24 -3.01 15.50
C LEU A 350 25.14 -4.03 15.16
N SER A 351 24.07 -3.59 14.49
CA SER A 351 22.96 -4.46 14.12
C SER A 351 23.30 -5.42 12.98
N ARG A 352 24.11 -5.01 12.00
CA ARG A 352 24.37 -5.78 10.77
C ARG A 352 25.75 -6.46 10.76
N GLY A 353 26.71 -5.93 11.51
CA GLY A 353 28.13 -6.22 11.38
C GLY A 353 28.77 -5.34 10.30
N SER A 354 28.98 -5.91 9.12
CA SER A 354 29.57 -5.17 7.98
C SER A 354 28.49 -4.48 7.16
N LEU A 355 28.73 -3.23 6.77
CA LEU A 355 27.90 -2.49 5.81
C LEU A 355 28.41 -2.60 4.36
N VAL A 356 29.53 -3.31 4.13
CA VAL A 356 30.06 -3.55 2.78
C VAL A 356 29.06 -4.37 1.98
N ILE A 357 28.66 -3.85 0.83
CA ILE A 357 27.83 -4.58 -0.13
C ILE A 357 28.69 -5.62 -0.84
N ARG A 358 28.22 -6.86 -0.87
CA ARG A 358 28.91 -7.96 -1.52
C ARG A 358 28.17 -8.38 -2.80
N PRO A 359 28.83 -9.08 -3.74
CA PRO A 359 28.17 -9.52 -4.97
C PRO A 359 26.89 -10.33 -4.72
N GLU A 360 26.86 -11.13 -3.65
CA GLU A 360 25.68 -11.92 -3.25
C GLU A 360 24.46 -11.07 -2.87
N ASP A 361 24.63 -9.81 -2.46
CA ASP A 361 23.50 -8.95 -2.11
C ASP A 361 22.67 -8.55 -3.36
N PHE A 362 23.29 -8.59 -4.54
CA PHE A 362 22.62 -8.44 -5.85
C PHE A 362 22.12 -9.78 -6.43
N ALA A 363 22.07 -10.86 -5.64
CA ALA A 363 21.48 -12.13 -6.05
C ALA A 363 19.95 -12.12 -6.03
N GLY A 364 19.34 -11.13 -5.36
CA GLY A 364 17.89 -10.94 -5.36
C GLY A 364 17.31 -10.78 -6.77
N TRP A 365 16.03 -11.07 -6.89
CA TRP A 365 15.31 -11.06 -8.15
C TRP A 365 13.92 -10.43 -7.95
N SER A 366 13.31 -9.95 -9.03
CA SER A 366 12.12 -9.09 -9.04
C SER A 366 12.40 -7.61 -8.72
N ARG A 367 11.38 -6.77 -8.95
CA ARG A 367 11.40 -5.34 -8.66
C ARG A 367 11.16 -5.03 -7.18
N GLY A 368 10.64 -5.99 -6.42
CA GLY A 368 10.46 -5.90 -4.97
C GLY A 368 11.70 -6.30 -4.16
N ALA A 369 12.78 -6.77 -4.82
CA ALA A 369 14.01 -7.11 -4.13
C ALA A 369 14.69 -5.86 -3.56
N ARG A 370 15.25 -5.97 -2.34
CA ARG A 370 15.82 -4.86 -1.56
C ARG A 370 16.89 -4.04 -2.27
N PHE A 371 17.64 -4.66 -3.19
CA PHE A 371 18.71 -4.03 -3.95
C PHE A 371 18.26 -3.47 -5.31
N TYR A 372 16.99 -3.63 -5.70
CA TYR A 372 16.44 -3.01 -6.91
C TYR A 372 16.51 -1.47 -6.85
N PRO A 373 16.10 -0.79 -5.76
CA PRO A 373 16.31 0.65 -5.61
C PRO A 373 17.77 1.08 -5.72
N MET A 374 18.72 0.24 -5.29
CA MET A 374 20.15 0.53 -5.45
C MET A 374 20.57 0.51 -6.92
N LEU A 375 20.12 -0.47 -7.71
CA LEU A 375 20.40 -0.49 -9.15
C LEU A 375 19.83 0.76 -9.84
N TYR A 376 18.61 1.16 -9.50
CA TYR A 376 18.00 2.38 -10.03
C TYR A 376 18.79 3.62 -9.62
N LEU A 377 19.11 3.77 -8.34
CA LEU A 377 19.93 4.85 -7.80
C LEU A 377 21.24 4.97 -8.58
N LEU A 378 22.01 3.88 -8.70
CA LEU A 378 23.30 3.89 -9.40
C LEU A 378 23.13 4.35 -10.85
N THR A 379 22.10 3.85 -11.54
CA THR A 379 21.79 4.27 -12.91
C THR A 379 21.58 5.79 -13.00
N ARG A 380 20.84 6.38 -12.05
CA ARG A 380 20.51 7.81 -12.08
C ARG A 380 21.69 8.71 -11.75
N VAL A 381 22.59 8.27 -10.86
CA VAL A 381 23.60 9.15 -10.25
C VAL A 381 25.04 8.85 -10.66
N CYS A 382 25.31 7.66 -11.22
CA CYS A 382 26.65 7.26 -11.66
C CYS A 382 26.85 7.38 -13.18
N GLY A 383 26.04 8.19 -13.87
CA GLY A 383 26.28 8.54 -15.27
C GLY A 383 26.01 7.42 -16.28
N ALA A 384 25.07 6.51 -15.98
CA ALA A 384 24.65 5.49 -16.94
C ALA A 384 24.16 6.12 -18.24
N LEU A 385 24.53 5.53 -19.38
CA LEU A 385 24.14 6.01 -20.71
C LEU A 385 23.01 5.15 -21.29
N ASP A 386 22.11 5.80 -22.03
CA ASP A 386 21.09 5.14 -22.83
C ASP A 386 21.72 4.41 -24.02
N TRP A 387 21.30 3.16 -24.27
CA TRP A 387 21.90 2.32 -25.31
C TRP A 387 21.44 2.65 -26.74
N SER A 388 20.43 3.51 -26.91
CA SER A 388 19.98 3.96 -28.24
C SER A 388 20.49 5.34 -28.63
N SER A 389 20.82 6.18 -27.65
CA SER A 389 21.17 7.59 -27.89
C SER A 389 22.53 8.00 -27.33
N GLY A 390 23.12 7.23 -26.42
CA GLY A 390 24.35 7.58 -25.70
C GLY A 390 24.18 8.73 -24.71
N VAL A 391 22.93 9.18 -24.47
CA VAL A 391 22.63 10.30 -23.56
C VAL A 391 22.59 9.79 -22.11
N PRO A 392 23.10 10.55 -21.12
CA PRO A 392 23.01 10.17 -19.72
C PRO A 392 21.57 10.00 -19.22
N LEU A 393 21.31 8.90 -18.53
CA LEU A 393 20.03 8.51 -17.92
C LEU A 393 19.70 9.31 -16.64
N SER A 394 20.01 10.60 -16.65
CA SER A 394 19.89 11.51 -15.50
C SER A 394 18.46 11.95 -15.22
N ALA A 395 18.25 12.47 -14.00
CA ALA A 395 16.95 12.96 -13.54
C ALA A 395 16.38 14.15 -14.31
N ASN A 396 17.22 14.89 -15.04
CA ASN A 396 16.82 16.13 -15.71
C ASN A 396 16.34 15.93 -17.16
N MET A 397 16.11 14.69 -17.61
CA MET A 397 15.57 14.46 -18.95
C MET A 397 14.08 14.82 -19.03
N LEU A 398 13.74 15.73 -19.96
CA LEU A 398 12.39 16.24 -20.19
C LEU A 398 11.68 15.44 -21.29
N GLY A 399 10.49 14.89 -20.99
CA GLY A 399 9.58 14.29 -21.97
C GLY A 399 9.07 12.89 -21.60
N LYS A 400 7.89 12.50 -22.10
CA LYS A 400 7.27 11.18 -21.83
C LYS A 400 8.12 10.00 -22.33
N LEU A 401 8.90 10.21 -23.39
CA LEU A 401 9.80 9.20 -23.99
C LEU A 401 11.10 9.01 -23.18
N SER A 402 11.42 9.94 -22.29
CA SER A 402 12.59 9.89 -21.41
C SER A 402 12.33 9.15 -20.09
N ALA A 403 11.11 8.63 -19.88
CA ALA A 403 10.78 7.81 -18.74
C ALA A 403 11.56 6.49 -18.80
N LEU A 404 12.30 6.17 -17.73
CA LEU A 404 13.10 4.97 -17.67
C LEU A 404 12.22 3.72 -17.66
N GLN A 405 12.54 2.79 -18.54
CA GLN A 405 12.00 1.44 -18.61
C GLN A 405 13.04 0.47 -18.09
N MET A 406 12.60 -0.48 -17.27
CA MET A 406 13.44 -1.62 -16.90
C MET A 406 13.54 -2.56 -18.10
N HIS A 407 14.76 -2.95 -18.45
CA HIS A 407 15.06 -3.85 -19.55
C HIS A 407 15.84 -5.07 -19.04
N HIS A 408 15.44 -6.27 -19.46
CA HIS A 408 16.21 -7.49 -19.27
C HIS A 408 17.33 -7.55 -20.31
N ILE A 409 18.59 -7.45 -19.88
CA ILE A 409 19.76 -7.53 -20.78
C ILE A 409 19.73 -8.84 -21.56
N PHE A 410 19.51 -9.96 -20.87
CA PHE A 410 19.21 -11.22 -21.50
C PHE A 410 17.69 -11.36 -21.56
N PRO A 411 17.08 -11.34 -22.77
CA PRO A 411 15.63 -11.39 -22.92
C PRO A 411 15.03 -12.62 -22.24
N ARG A 412 13.91 -12.41 -21.54
CA ARG A 412 13.21 -13.47 -20.80
C ARG A 412 12.93 -14.71 -21.65
N ALA A 413 12.40 -14.51 -22.87
CA ALA A 413 12.05 -15.59 -23.78
C ALA A 413 13.26 -16.48 -24.10
N LEU A 414 14.40 -15.85 -24.45
CA LEU A 414 15.63 -16.59 -24.79
C LEU A 414 16.16 -17.38 -23.60
N LEU A 415 16.13 -16.80 -22.40
CA LEU A 415 16.60 -17.49 -21.20
C LEU A 415 15.71 -18.68 -20.82
N TYR A 416 14.38 -18.55 -20.94
CA TYR A 416 13.48 -19.68 -20.70
C TYR A 416 13.68 -20.81 -21.71
N ASP A 417 13.86 -20.48 -22.98
CA ASP A 417 14.14 -21.47 -24.03
C ASP A 417 15.45 -22.23 -23.78
N HIS A 418 16.40 -21.61 -23.06
CA HIS A 418 17.68 -22.22 -22.65
C HIS A 418 17.62 -22.89 -21.26
N GLY A 419 16.44 -23.01 -20.65
CA GLY A 419 16.22 -23.75 -19.41
C GLY A 419 16.64 -23.02 -18.13
N TYR A 420 16.85 -21.70 -18.18
CA TYR A 420 17.15 -20.91 -16.98
C TYR A 420 15.92 -20.76 -16.08
N GLN A 421 16.17 -20.81 -14.77
CA GLN A 421 15.11 -20.69 -13.79
C GLN A 421 14.68 -19.24 -13.63
N LYS A 422 13.46 -19.05 -13.16
CA LYS A 422 12.88 -17.72 -13.05
C LYS A 422 13.67 -16.73 -12.19
N ALA A 423 14.21 -17.19 -11.07
CA ALA A 423 15.06 -16.37 -10.21
C ALA A 423 16.30 -15.86 -10.97
N GLU A 424 16.83 -16.67 -11.89
CA GLU A 424 17.94 -16.28 -12.76
C GLU A 424 17.45 -15.31 -13.84
N VAL A 425 16.32 -15.58 -14.50
CA VAL A 425 15.76 -14.71 -15.55
C VAL A 425 15.46 -13.31 -15.04
N ASN A 426 14.86 -13.21 -13.85
CA ASN A 426 14.46 -11.96 -13.23
C ASN A 426 15.47 -11.46 -12.19
N ALA A 427 16.72 -11.92 -12.24
CA ALA A 427 17.77 -11.45 -11.35
C ALA A 427 17.97 -9.93 -11.51
N ILE A 428 18.19 -9.20 -10.41
CA ILE A 428 18.50 -7.76 -10.47
C ILE A 428 19.70 -7.51 -11.40
N ALA A 429 20.71 -8.38 -11.34
CA ALA A 429 21.89 -8.30 -12.21
C ALA A 429 21.60 -8.57 -13.71
N ASN A 430 20.39 -8.98 -14.09
CA ASN A 430 19.94 -9.02 -15.48
C ASN A 430 19.17 -7.76 -15.90
N PHE A 431 18.94 -6.81 -14.99
CA PHE A 431 18.21 -5.59 -15.31
C PHE A 431 19.16 -4.45 -15.67
N CYS A 432 18.73 -3.61 -16.60
CA CYS A 432 19.26 -2.27 -16.82
C CYS A 432 18.09 -1.30 -17.01
N PHE A 433 18.37 -0.01 -17.04
CA PHE A 433 17.35 0.99 -17.34
C PHE A 433 17.69 1.67 -18.64
N LEU A 434 16.65 1.90 -19.45
CA LEU A 434 16.75 2.49 -20.77
C LEU A 434 15.59 3.47 -20.99
N THR A 435 15.71 4.33 -21.98
CA THR A 435 14.53 5.06 -22.48
C THR A 435 13.52 4.11 -23.11
N GLN A 436 12.26 4.54 -23.25
CA GLN A 436 11.23 3.72 -23.87
C GLN A 436 11.58 3.34 -25.32
N GLU A 437 12.15 4.30 -26.07
CA GLU A 437 12.60 4.09 -27.45
C GLU A 437 13.68 3.02 -27.54
N ALA A 438 14.71 3.11 -26.70
CA ALA A 438 15.78 2.11 -26.62
C ALA A 438 15.24 0.71 -26.27
N ASN A 439 14.37 0.62 -25.27
CA ASN A 439 13.80 -0.64 -24.84
C ASN A 439 12.99 -1.32 -25.96
N LEU A 440 12.21 -0.54 -26.71
CA LEU A 440 11.44 -1.05 -27.86
C LEU A 440 12.33 -1.44 -29.04
N ALA A 441 13.40 -0.68 -29.29
CA ALA A 441 14.33 -0.96 -30.39
C ALA A 441 15.13 -2.24 -30.16
N ILE A 442 15.57 -2.50 -28.92
CA ILE A 442 16.31 -3.73 -28.58
C ILE A 442 15.38 -4.93 -28.48
N SER A 443 14.21 -4.75 -27.84
CA SER A 443 13.18 -5.79 -27.69
C SER A 443 13.74 -7.13 -27.18
N ASN A 444 13.55 -8.23 -27.90
CA ASN A 444 14.03 -9.57 -27.56
C ASN A 444 15.30 -9.99 -28.33
N SER A 445 16.12 -9.04 -28.77
CA SER A 445 17.34 -9.31 -29.55
C SER A 445 18.37 -10.14 -28.78
N ASN A 446 19.16 -10.95 -29.48
CA ASN A 446 20.20 -11.79 -28.86
C ASN A 446 21.33 -10.91 -28.27
N PRO A 447 21.63 -11.01 -26.96
CA PRO A 447 22.68 -10.21 -26.30
C PRO A 447 24.07 -10.36 -26.90
N GLU A 448 24.40 -11.53 -27.46
CA GLU A 448 25.69 -11.74 -28.14
C GLU A 448 25.89 -10.77 -29.32
N VAL A 449 24.80 -10.37 -29.97
CA VAL A 449 24.82 -9.48 -31.13
C VAL A 449 24.64 -8.03 -30.70
N TYR A 450 23.50 -7.72 -30.06
CA TYR A 450 23.12 -6.31 -29.87
C TYR A 450 24.04 -5.58 -28.87
N LEU A 451 24.64 -6.27 -27.89
CA LEU A 451 25.58 -5.63 -26.96
C LEU A 451 26.82 -5.12 -27.71
N GLY A 452 27.36 -5.91 -28.64
CA GLY A 452 28.46 -5.48 -29.48
C GLY A 452 28.12 -4.28 -30.37
N GLU A 453 26.89 -4.23 -30.90
CA GLU A 453 26.40 -3.10 -31.69
C GLU A 453 26.23 -1.83 -30.85
N VAL A 454 25.70 -1.95 -29.63
CA VAL A 454 25.56 -0.84 -28.67
C VAL A 454 26.94 -0.26 -28.35
N GLU A 455 27.91 -1.10 -27.99
CA GLU A 455 29.25 -0.65 -27.63
C GLU A 455 30.00 -0.03 -28.83
N ALA A 456 29.81 -0.57 -30.03
CA ALA A 456 30.39 0.01 -31.25
C ALA A 456 29.79 1.39 -31.59
N ARG A 457 28.48 1.57 -31.36
CA ARG A 457 27.78 2.84 -31.64
C ARG A 457 28.01 3.88 -30.55
N TYR A 458 28.05 3.45 -29.30
CA TYR A 458 28.20 4.29 -28.11
C TYR A 458 29.27 3.70 -27.18
N PRO A 459 30.56 3.90 -27.48
CA PRO A 459 31.65 3.37 -26.65
C PRO A 459 31.52 3.80 -25.18
N GLY A 460 31.62 2.84 -24.27
CA GLY A 460 31.46 3.01 -22.84
C GLY A 460 30.02 2.89 -22.33
N ALA A 461 29.02 2.77 -23.20
CA ALA A 461 27.61 2.67 -22.77
C ALA A 461 27.34 1.39 -21.98
N LEU A 462 27.93 0.26 -22.37
CA LEU A 462 27.80 -0.98 -21.62
C LEU A 462 28.49 -0.89 -20.25
N ALA A 463 29.71 -0.36 -20.21
CA ALA A 463 30.48 -0.18 -18.98
C ALA A 463 29.79 0.78 -18.00
N SER A 464 29.13 1.83 -18.50
CA SER A 464 28.34 2.79 -17.70
C SER A 464 27.16 2.16 -16.97
N GLN A 465 26.70 0.98 -17.42
CA GLN A 465 25.63 0.19 -16.80
C GLN A 465 26.13 -1.13 -16.19
N TRP A 466 27.44 -1.20 -15.90
CA TRP A 466 28.13 -2.34 -15.27
C TRP A 466 27.92 -3.66 -16.01
N VAL A 467 27.78 -3.61 -17.34
CA VAL A 467 27.77 -4.80 -18.18
C VAL A 467 29.21 -5.30 -18.35
N PRO A 468 29.51 -6.58 -18.06
CA PRO A 468 30.82 -7.17 -18.32
C PRO A 468 31.27 -6.94 -19.77
N GLN A 469 32.52 -6.53 -19.95
CA GLN A 469 33.06 -6.13 -21.27
C GLN A 469 33.65 -7.30 -22.07
N ASP A 470 33.73 -8.50 -21.47
CA ASP A 470 34.17 -9.71 -22.16
C ASP A 470 33.04 -10.26 -23.04
N PRO A 471 33.17 -10.26 -24.39
CA PRO A 471 32.13 -10.77 -25.28
C PRO A 471 31.78 -12.25 -25.07
N ALA A 472 32.69 -13.03 -24.48
CA ALA A 472 32.38 -14.42 -24.14
C ALA A 472 31.22 -14.50 -23.13
N LEU A 473 31.07 -13.51 -22.25
CA LEU A 473 29.99 -13.45 -21.26
C LEU A 473 28.65 -12.99 -21.85
N TRP A 474 28.58 -12.57 -23.11
CA TRP A 474 27.32 -12.14 -23.74
C TRP A 474 26.52 -13.30 -24.32
N LYS A 475 27.09 -14.49 -24.33
CA LYS A 475 26.47 -15.71 -24.85
C LYS A 475 25.50 -16.30 -23.84
N LEU A 476 24.43 -16.91 -24.35
CA LEU A 476 23.38 -17.51 -23.52
C LEU A 476 23.95 -18.61 -22.62
N GLU A 477 24.86 -19.45 -23.10
CA GLU A 477 25.51 -20.52 -22.33
C GLU A 477 26.33 -20.02 -21.12
N ASN A 478 26.81 -18.76 -21.16
CA ASN A 478 27.64 -18.16 -20.13
C ASN A 478 26.86 -17.18 -19.23
N TYR A 479 25.52 -17.26 -19.24
CA TYR A 479 24.66 -16.33 -18.51
C TYR A 479 24.91 -16.30 -17.00
N ARG A 480 25.27 -17.44 -16.39
CA ARG A 480 25.55 -17.49 -14.95
C ARG A 480 26.84 -16.75 -14.59
N GLU A 481 27.86 -16.90 -15.42
CA GLU A 481 29.13 -16.19 -15.33
C GLU A 481 28.92 -14.68 -15.56
N PHE A 482 28.08 -14.31 -16.53
CA PHE A 482 27.65 -12.93 -16.74
C PHE A 482 27.03 -12.33 -15.47
N LEU A 483 26.06 -13.02 -14.87
CA LEU A 483 25.41 -12.56 -13.63
C LEU A 483 26.42 -12.41 -12.50
N ALA A 484 27.34 -13.37 -12.35
CA ALA A 484 28.37 -13.32 -11.30
C ALA A 484 29.29 -12.11 -11.45
N GLU A 485 29.81 -11.87 -12.66
CA GLU A 485 30.69 -10.72 -12.92
C GLU A 485 29.94 -9.39 -12.82
N ARG A 486 28.71 -9.32 -13.32
CA ARG A 486 27.87 -8.11 -13.20
C ARG A 486 27.56 -7.78 -11.75
N ARG A 487 27.26 -8.77 -10.90
CA ARG A 487 27.10 -8.58 -9.45
C ARG A 487 28.36 -8.02 -8.79
N ARG A 488 29.54 -8.49 -9.21
CA ARG A 488 30.83 -7.97 -8.73
C ARG A 488 31.01 -6.50 -9.07
N LEU A 489 30.73 -6.12 -10.32
CA LEU A 489 30.81 -4.74 -10.79
C LEU A 489 29.80 -3.83 -10.08
N LEU A 490 28.56 -4.27 -9.93
CA LEU A 490 27.51 -3.54 -9.21
C LEU A 490 27.85 -3.33 -7.73
N ALA A 491 28.34 -4.38 -7.05
CA ALA A 491 28.77 -4.27 -5.66
C ALA A 491 29.94 -3.28 -5.49
N ALA A 492 30.92 -3.30 -6.40
CA ALA A 492 32.02 -2.33 -6.38
C ALA A 492 31.52 -0.89 -6.55
N ALA A 493 30.62 -0.66 -7.51
CA ALA A 493 30.04 0.66 -7.75
C ALA A 493 29.17 1.15 -6.58
N ALA A 494 28.37 0.26 -6.00
CA ALA A 494 27.54 0.57 -4.84
C ALA A 494 28.39 0.98 -3.62
N ASN A 495 29.45 0.23 -3.32
CA ASN A 495 30.36 0.59 -2.22
C ASN A 495 31.08 1.90 -2.49
N HIS A 496 31.58 2.12 -3.72
CA HIS A 496 32.23 3.38 -4.07
C HIS A 496 31.32 4.59 -3.85
N PHE A 497 30.08 4.52 -4.33
CA PHE A 497 29.09 5.58 -4.12
C PHE A 497 28.76 5.78 -2.63
N LEU A 498 28.61 4.70 -1.86
CA LEU A 498 28.33 4.79 -0.43
C LEU A 498 29.52 5.36 0.37
N ASP A 499 30.75 5.04 -0.02
CA ASP A 499 31.96 5.63 0.57
C ASP A 499 32.07 7.12 0.26
N GLU A 500 31.66 7.57 -0.94
CA GLU A 500 31.51 8.98 -1.27
C GLU A 500 30.49 9.67 -0.35
N LEU A 501 29.33 9.04 -0.12
CA LEU A 501 28.32 9.59 0.80
C LEU A 501 28.83 9.67 2.25
N LEU A 502 29.58 8.66 2.71
CA LEU A 502 30.09 8.61 4.08
C LEU A 502 31.22 9.63 4.32
N SER A 503 32.13 9.75 3.35
CA SER A 503 33.28 10.67 3.40
C SER A 503 32.89 12.12 3.17
N GLY A 504 31.84 12.37 2.37
CA GLY A 504 31.43 13.71 1.94
C GLY A 504 32.38 14.32 0.92
N ALA A 505 33.08 13.47 0.13
CA ALA A 505 34.13 13.89 -0.80
C ALA A 505 33.62 14.65 -2.04
N VAL A 506 32.31 14.58 -2.35
CA VAL A 506 31.74 15.27 -3.50
C VAL A 506 31.46 16.74 -3.16
N THR A 507 32.14 17.65 -3.86
CA THR A 507 31.81 19.08 -3.96
C THR A 507 30.54 19.30 -4.78
N ALA A 508 29.43 18.67 -4.40
CA ALA A 508 28.13 19.08 -4.88
C ALA A 508 27.88 20.50 -4.34
N PRO A 509 27.36 21.44 -5.15
CA PRO A 509 27.18 22.81 -4.71
C PRO A 509 26.41 22.87 -3.38
N VAL A 510 27.03 23.61 -2.46
CA VAL A 510 26.53 23.90 -1.11
C VAL A 510 25.23 24.67 -1.25
N ALA A 511 24.22 24.23 -0.51
CA ALA A 511 22.84 24.73 -0.51
C ALA A 511 22.03 24.41 -1.78
N VAL A 512 21.59 23.16 -1.90
CA VAL A 512 20.26 22.94 -2.48
C VAL A 512 19.29 23.29 -1.36
N ASP A 513 18.75 24.51 -1.38
CA ASP A 513 17.57 24.83 -0.58
C ASP A 513 16.44 23.95 -1.15
N TYR A 514 16.31 22.74 -0.62
CA TYR A 514 15.28 21.82 -1.07
C TYR A 514 13.96 22.46 -0.69
N SER A 515 13.19 22.84 -1.71
CA SER A 515 11.89 23.44 -1.51
C SER A 515 11.05 22.59 -0.57
N THR A 516 10.24 23.23 0.27
CA THR A 516 9.17 22.54 0.99
C THR A 516 7.95 22.32 0.11
N SER A 517 8.00 22.67 -1.19
CA SER A 517 7.03 22.27 -2.20
C SER A 517 7.56 21.08 -3.01
N LEU A 518 6.65 20.18 -3.38
CA LEU A 518 6.94 19.11 -4.33
C LEU A 518 6.38 19.49 -5.70
N PRO A 519 7.14 19.30 -6.78
CA PRO A 519 6.60 19.40 -8.13
C PRO A 519 5.57 18.28 -8.37
N ALA A 520 4.61 18.50 -9.27
CA ALA A 520 3.76 17.44 -9.76
C ALA A 520 4.61 16.36 -10.45
N ALA A 521 4.25 15.10 -10.31
CA ALA A 521 4.98 14.02 -10.96
C ALA A 521 5.05 14.30 -12.48
N ALA A 522 6.26 14.27 -13.05
CA ALA A 522 6.38 13.99 -14.47
C ALA A 522 5.67 12.66 -14.71
N ALA A 523 4.84 12.57 -15.75
CA ALA A 523 4.06 11.37 -16.03
C ALA A 523 4.99 10.16 -16.16
N SER A 524 5.23 9.45 -15.05
CA SER A 524 5.86 8.16 -15.06
C SER A 524 4.82 7.23 -15.64
N VAL A 525 5.10 6.75 -16.86
CA VAL A 525 4.39 5.58 -17.36
C VAL A 525 4.79 4.48 -16.39
N PRO A 526 3.86 3.89 -15.63
CA PRO A 526 4.22 2.79 -14.75
C PRO A 526 4.83 1.70 -15.65
N SER A 527 6.12 1.44 -15.48
CA SER A 527 6.77 0.22 -15.98
C SER A 527 6.31 -0.92 -15.08
N VAL A 528 5.00 -1.14 -15.00
CA VAL A 528 4.39 -2.36 -14.54
C VAL A 528 4.39 -3.30 -15.75
N ASP A 529 4.57 -4.61 -15.56
CA ASP A 529 4.32 -5.53 -16.69
C ASP A 529 2.94 -5.15 -17.24
N GLN A 530 2.81 -4.89 -18.55
CA GLN A 530 1.53 -4.41 -19.12
C GLN A 530 0.35 -5.29 -18.66
N GLU A 531 0.60 -6.58 -18.44
CA GLU A 531 -0.33 -7.55 -17.86
C GLU A 531 -0.75 -7.24 -16.41
N ILE A 532 0.17 -6.90 -15.50
CA ILE A 532 -0.17 -6.49 -14.13
C ILE A 532 -0.92 -5.16 -14.16
N GLN A 533 -0.55 -4.21 -15.02
CA GLN A 533 -1.23 -2.92 -15.08
C GLN A 533 -2.65 -3.07 -15.60
N ALA A 534 -2.82 -3.85 -16.67
CA ALA A 534 -4.12 -4.22 -17.19
C ALA A 534 -4.95 -4.97 -16.14
N LEU A 535 -4.33 -5.85 -15.33
CA LEU A 535 -4.99 -6.52 -14.22
C LEU A 535 -5.42 -5.53 -13.13
N LEU A 536 -4.58 -4.58 -12.72
CA LEU A 536 -4.89 -3.58 -11.70
C LEU A 536 -6.02 -2.64 -12.13
N GLU A 537 -6.01 -2.21 -13.39
CA GLU A 537 -7.10 -1.44 -14.00
C GLU A 537 -8.39 -2.26 -14.05
N TRP A 538 -8.29 -3.53 -14.44
CA TRP A 538 -9.43 -4.45 -14.46
C TRP A 538 -9.98 -4.72 -13.05
N VAL A 539 -9.13 -4.93 -12.05
CA VAL A 539 -9.51 -5.09 -10.62
C VAL A 539 -10.27 -3.84 -10.18
N LYS A 540 -9.76 -2.65 -10.51
CA LYS A 540 -10.41 -1.36 -10.22
C LYS A 540 -11.77 -1.24 -10.91
N SER A 541 -11.84 -1.56 -12.20
CA SER A 541 -13.08 -1.43 -12.98
C SER A 541 -14.17 -2.41 -12.54
N ASN A 542 -13.78 -3.57 -12.01
CA ASN A 542 -14.69 -4.58 -11.48
C ASN A 542 -14.96 -4.42 -9.98
N GLY A 543 -14.43 -3.37 -9.35
CA GLY A 543 -14.74 -3.02 -7.97
C GLY A 543 -14.22 -4.00 -6.92
N LEU A 544 -13.11 -4.68 -7.24
CA LEU A 544 -12.38 -5.52 -6.30
C LEU A 544 -11.40 -4.66 -5.48
N PRO A 545 -11.09 -5.03 -4.22
CA PRO A 545 -10.06 -4.37 -3.44
C PRO A 545 -8.73 -4.35 -4.21
N GLN A 546 -8.02 -3.24 -4.16
CA GLN A 546 -6.69 -3.15 -4.77
C GLN A 546 -5.69 -4.01 -3.98
N PRO A 547 -4.84 -4.80 -4.65
CA PRO A 547 -3.75 -5.50 -3.98
C PRO A 547 -2.65 -4.53 -3.55
N GLU A 548 -1.85 -4.95 -2.57
CA GLU A 548 -0.53 -4.37 -2.31
C GLU A 548 0.44 -4.86 -3.40
N VAL A 549 1.17 -3.95 -4.03
CA VAL A 549 2.15 -4.26 -5.08
C VAL A 549 3.53 -4.46 -4.46
N ASP A 550 4.30 -5.42 -4.96
CA ASP A 550 5.65 -5.75 -4.47
C ASP A 550 5.65 -6.01 -2.94
N PHE A 551 4.69 -6.82 -2.46
CA PHE A 551 4.42 -7.03 -1.04
C PHE A 551 5.39 -8.02 -0.38
N GLU A 552 5.95 -7.64 0.77
CA GLU A 552 6.82 -8.49 1.58
C GLU A 552 5.98 -9.45 2.44
N VAL A 553 6.08 -10.74 2.15
CA VAL A 553 5.42 -11.79 2.93
C VAL A 553 6.29 -12.15 4.12
N GLY A 554 5.84 -11.76 5.31
CA GLY A 554 6.48 -12.06 6.58
C GLY A 554 6.04 -13.38 7.20
N SER A 555 6.91 -13.98 7.99
CA SER A 555 6.60 -15.06 8.92
C SER A 555 5.79 -14.52 10.12
N PRO A 556 5.14 -15.40 10.91
CA PRO A 556 4.51 -15.00 12.17
C PRO A 556 5.47 -14.36 13.19
N THR A 557 6.78 -14.57 13.04
CA THR A 557 7.84 -13.99 13.89
C THR A 557 8.39 -12.67 13.35
N GLY A 558 7.86 -12.17 12.23
CA GLY A 558 8.24 -10.89 11.63
C GLY A 558 9.46 -10.95 10.69
N GLU A 559 9.92 -12.16 10.32
CA GLU A 559 11.00 -12.35 9.35
C GLU A 559 10.42 -12.38 7.94
N ILE A 560 11.00 -11.65 6.98
CA ILE A 560 10.51 -11.66 5.59
C ILE A 560 10.92 -12.98 4.94
N LEU A 561 9.92 -13.75 4.53
CA LEU A 561 10.10 -15.04 3.86
C LEU A 561 10.26 -14.85 2.35
N THR A 562 9.51 -13.93 1.74
CA THR A 562 9.59 -13.65 0.29
C THR A 562 8.93 -12.31 -0.07
N VAL A 563 9.06 -11.88 -1.32
CA VAL A 563 8.35 -10.73 -1.91
C VAL A 563 7.51 -11.21 -3.10
N VAL A 564 6.27 -10.73 -3.21
CA VAL A 564 5.34 -11.10 -4.28
C VAL A 564 4.90 -9.88 -5.10
N ASP A 565 4.61 -10.09 -6.38
CA ASP A 565 4.27 -8.99 -7.31
C ASP A 565 2.99 -8.27 -6.90
N LEU A 566 1.97 -9.03 -6.49
CA LEU A 566 0.73 -8.51 -5.90
C LEU A 566 0.35 -9.35 -4.70
N ALA A 567 -0.21 -8.75 -3.65
CA ALA A 567 -0.80 -9.45 -2.53
C ALA A 567 -2.10 -8.82 -2.06
N TRP A 568 -3.02 -9.67 -1.63
CA TRP A 568 -4.07 -9.34 -0.69
C TRP A 568 -3.75 -10.07 0.62
N PRO A 569 -3.02 -9.44 1.55
CA PRO A 569 -2.55 -10.11 2.77
C PRO A 569 -3.69 -10.55 3.68
N ALA A 570 -4.81 -9.85 3.61
CA ALA A 570 -6.04 -10.21 4.32
C ALA A 570 -7.01 -11.04 3.47
N GLY A 571 -6.60 -11.45 2.26
CA GLY A 571 -7.46 -12.06 1.23
C GLY A 571 -8.15 -11.02 0.34
N VAL A 572 -8.50 -11.40 -0.89
CA VAL A 572 -9.27 -10.56 -1.83
C VAL A 572 -10.63 -10.19 -1.24
N GLN A 573 -11.21 -11.12 -0.49
CA GLN A 573 -12.36 -10.94 0.37
C GLN A 573 -11.90 -11.09 1.82
N GLU A 574 -11.71 -9.94 2.49
CA GLU A 574 -11.17 -9.90 3.85
C GLU A 574 -12.02 -10.75 4.81
N GLY A 575 -11.40 -11.80 5.37
CA GLY A 575 -12.02 -12.77 6.28
C GLY A 575 -12.73 -13.96 5.62
N TYR A 576 -12.80 -14.05 4.29
CA TYR A 576 -13.51 -15.12 3.55
C TYR A 576 -12.63 -15.85 2.55
N SER A 577 -11.73 -15.15 1.87
CA SER A 577 -10.66 -15.77 1.10
C SER A 577 -9.40 -15.81 1.95
N GLN A 578 -8.64 -16.90 1.88
CA GLN A 578 -7.27 -16.91 2.39
C GLN A 578 -6.43 -15.81 1.70
N PRO A 579 -5.30 -15.36 2.30
CA PRO A 579 -4.40 -14.40 1.69
C PRO A 579 -4.07 -14.79 0.25
N VAL A 580 -4.12 -13.85 -0.69
CA VAL A 580 -3.90 -14.15 -2.12
C VAL A 580 -2.65 -13.44 -2.60
N ALA A 581 -1.81 -14.12 -3.36
CA ALA A 581 -0.64 -13.50 -3.98
C ALA A 581 -0.58 -13.79 -5.48
N LEU A 582 -0.16 -12.79 -6.27
CA LEU A 582 0.43 -13.02 -7.58
C LEU A 582 1.94 -13.03 -7.40
N VAL A 583 2.56 -14.12 -7.82
CA VAL A 583 4.01 -14.23 -7.89
C VAL A 583 4.35 -14.79 -9.27
N LEU A 584 4.40 -13.90 -10.26
CA LEU A 584 4.56 -14.27 -11.65
C LEU A 584 5.78 -15.14 -11.81
N GLN A 585 5.62 -16.42 -12.13
CA GLN A 585 6.67 -17.43 -12.33
C GLN A 585 7.46 -17.85 -11.06
N ALA A 586 6.84 -18.00 -9.87
CA ALA A 586 7.52 -18.35 -8.59
C ALA A 586 8.56 -19.49 -8.64
N ASP A 587 9.60 -19.42 -7.79
CA ASP A 587 10.53 -20.54 -7.53
C ASP A 587 10.05 -21.43 -6.35
N GLN A 588 10.69 -22.59 -6.15
CA GLN A 588 10.24 -23.56 -5.14
C GLN A 588 10.34 -23.01 -3.70
N ASP A 589 11.36 -22.20 -3.41
CA ASP A 589 11.56 -21.62 -2.08
C ASP A 589 10.49 -20.57 -1.77
N GLN A 590 10.11 -19.77 -2.76
CA GLN A 590 8.98 -18.85 -2.63
C GLN A 590 7.64 -19.55 -2.50
N ILE A 591 7.43 -20.63 -3.26
CA ILE A 591 6.22 -21.45 -3.12
C ILE A 591 6.16 -21.99 -1.69
N ASN A 592 7.27 -22.49 -1.16
CA ASN A 592 7.37 -22.98 0.21
C ASN A 592 7.10 -21.85 1.22
N ALA A 593 7.67 -20.66 1.01
CA ALA A 593 7.46 -19.47 1.84
C ALA A 593 5.99 -19.01 1.84
N LEU A 594 5.34 -18.99 0.67
CA LEU A 594 3.94 -18.60 0.52
C LEU A 594 3.00 -19.63 1.14
N ASN A 595 3.30 -20.92 0.98
CA ASN A 595 2.59 -22.00 1.65
C ASN A 595 2.74 -21.90 3.18
N GLN A 596 3.96 -21.65 3.67
CA GLN A 596 4.24 -21.46 5.10
C GLN A 596 3.49 -20.24 5.66
N ALA A 597 3.36 -19.18 4.86
CA ALA A 597 2.61 -17.97 5.20
C ALA A 597 1.10 -18.06 4.94
N GLY A 598 0.59 -19.20 4.44
CA GLY A 598 -0.84 -19.46 4.22
C GLY A 598 -1.46 -18.75 3.01
N TYR A 599 -0.66 -18.35 2.01
CA TYR A 599 -1.16 -17.68 0.81
C TYR A 599 -1.68 -18.66 -0.25
N ARG A 600 -2.85 -18.38 -0.82
CA ARG A 600 -3.22 -18.83 -2.17
C ARG A 600 -2.40 -18.04 -3.17
N PHE A 601 -1.47 -18.66 -3.86
CA PHE A 601 -0.65 -17.94 -4.82
C PHE A 601 -0.94 -18.37 -6.26
N PHE A 602 -0.72 -17.44 -7.18
CA PHE A 602 -0.85 -17.65 -8.62
C PHE A 602 0.46 -17.25 -9.29
N THR A 603 0.89 -18.05 -10.26
CA THR A 603 2.14 -17.82 -10.98
C THR A 603 1.95 -17.18 -12.35
N LYS A 604 0.70 -16.92 -12.75
CA LYS A 604 0.32 -16.29 -14.02
C LYS A 604 -0.83 -15.31 -13.81
N VAL A 605 -0.84 -14.20 -14.55
CA VAL A 605 -1.91 -13.20 -14.49
C VAL A 605 -3.26 -13.82 -14.85
N GLU A 606 -3.30 -14.68 -15.87
CA GLU A 606 -4.54 -15.34 -16.32
C GLU A 606 -5.09 -16.26 -15.23
N GLY A 607 -4.24 -16.94 -14.48
CA GLY A 607 -4.66 -17.83 -13.38
C GLY A 607 -5.25 -17.04 -12.22
N LEU A 608 -4.58 -15.94 -11.81
CA LEU A 608 -5.13 -15.05 -10.80
C LEU A 608 -6.42 -14.41 -11.31
N ARG A 609 -6.43 -13.90 -12.54
CA ARG A 609 -7.61 -13.28 -13.14
C ARG A 609 -8.76 -14.25 -13.21
N ALA A 610 -8.55 -15.49 -13.66
CA ALA A 610 -9.57 -16.53 -13.68
C ALA A 610 -10.09 -16.82 -12.27
N TYR A 611 -9.22 -16.85 -11.25
CA TYR A 611 -9.67 -16.98 -9.87
C TYR A 611 -10.46 -15.76 -9.39
N LEU A 612 -10.01 -14.54 -9.67
CA LEU A 612 -10.75 -13.32 -9.36
C LEU A 612 -12.09 -13.30 -10.11
N GLU A 613 -12.12 -13.76 -11.36
CA GLU A 613 -13.32 -14.00 -12.15
C GLU A 613 -14.19 -15.08 -11.51
N THR A 614 -13.64 -16.16 -10.93
CA THR A 614 -14.43 -17.14 -10.16
C THR A 614 -15.00 -16.56 -8.87
N LEU A 615 -14.29 -15.63 -8.22
CA LEU A 615 -14.81 -14.87 -7.08
C LEU A 615 -15.91 -13.88 -7.52
N LEU A 616 -15.86 -13.41 -8.78
CA LEU A 616 -16.90 -12.60 -9.43
C LEU A 616 -18.03 -13.44 -10.04
N ASP A 617 -17.83 -14.75 -10.28
CA ASP A 617 -18.77 -15.67 -10.93
C ASP A 617 -19.39 -16.68 -9.94
N GLY A 618 -18.93 -16.71 -8.68
CA GLY A 618 -19.48 -17.53 -7.61
C GLY A 618 -19.22 -19.04 -7.73
N ARG A 619 -18.22 -19.49 -8.50
CA ARG A 619 -17.82 -20.90 -8.57
C ARG A 619 -16.65 -21.20 -7.63
N ILE A 620 -16.94 -21.73 -6.45
CA ILE A 620 -16.01 -22.64 -5.77
C ILE A 620 -16.73 -23.99 -5.68
N GLU A 621 -16.36 -24.90 -6.58
CA GLU A 621 -16.46 -26.33 -6.28
C GLU A 621 -15.36 -26.66 -5.27
N ALA A 622 -15.76 -27.39 -4.24
CA ALA A 622 -14.86 -28.14 -3.40
C ALA A 622 -14.09 -29.14 -4.27
N GLN A 623 -12.77 -29.01 -4.33
CA GLN A 623 -11.88 -30.17 -4.45
C GLN A 623 -10.51 -29.81 -3.90
N ALA A 624 -10.23 -30.40 -2.73
CA ALA A 624 -8.88 -30.66 -2.28
C ALA A 624 -8.28 -31.77 -3.15
N VAL A 625 -7.07 -31.55 -3.67
CA VAL A 625 -5.88 -32.40 -3.50
C VAL A 625 -4.66 -31.49 -3.53
#